data_AF-A0A3B8NIJ9-F1
#
_entry.id   AF-A0A3B8NIJ9-F1
#
_cell.length_a   1.000
_cell.length_b   1.000
_cell.length_c   1.000
_cell.angle_alpha   90.00
_cell.angle_beta   90.00
_cell.angle_gamma   90.00
#
_symmetry.space_group_name_H-M   'P 1'
#
loop_
_entity.id
_entity.type
_entity.pdbx_description
1 polymer ?
#
loop_
_entity_poly.entity_id
_entity_poly.type
_entity_poly.pdbx_seq_one_letter_code
_entity_poly.pdbx_strand_id
1 'polypeptide(L)'
;MERSWERDLNHNYGEVVYHEPDFALILSEDEDFDDGVRTAMLHLSNDISRTIDSLEYLNDGKIDSGLQGMLDLSRIGLIGHSGGAGVAVHNAMVEPRVKAMFAFDPALFSYRTEDLKDGLSIPSLIIRTEEWLTQKILQRA
;
A
#
# COMPACT_ATOMS: atom_id res chain seq x y z
N MET A 1 29.07 6.45 20.09
CA MET A 1 27.76 7.07 19.87
C MET A 1 27.22 6.43 18.60
N GLU A 2 26.47 5.37 18.79
CA GLU A 2 25.95 4.49 17.74
C GLU A 2 24.63 5.10 17.23
N ARG A 3 24.43 5.16 15.91
CA ARG A 3 23.24 5.81 15.35
C ARG A 3 22.05 4.87 15.50
N SER A 4 20.85 5.41 15.75
CA SER A 4 19.66 4.62 16.11
C SER A 4 19.27 3.54 15.10
N TRP A 5 19.73 3.62 13.85
CA TRP A 5 19.48 2.62 12.80
C TRP A 5 20.48 1.45 12.78
N GLU A 6 21.58 1.50 13.53
CA GLU A 6 22.56 0.39 13.61
C GLU A 6 22.09 -0.72 14.57
N ARG A 7 21.09 -0.47 15.43
CA ARG A 7 20.52 -1.48 16.34
C ARG A 7 19.60 -2.49 15.66
N ASP A 8 19.09 -2.17 14.48
CA ASP A 8 18.02 -2.94 13.83
C ASP A 8 18.53 -4.02 12.87
N LEU A 9 19.85 -4.13 12.66
CA LEU A 9 20.42 -4.99 11.62
C LEU A 9 20.98 -6.33 12.10
N ASN A 10 20.93 -6.65 13.40
CA ASN A 10 21.80 -7.71 13.94
C ASN A 10 21.14 -8.91 14.62
N HIS A 11 19.82 -9.13 14.55
CA HIS A 11 19.25 -10.40 15.04
C HIS A 11 18.04 -10.88 14.22
N ASN A 12 18.15 -12.15 13.82
CA ASN A 12 17.08 -13.11 13.52
C ASN A 12 16.49 -13.17 12.10
N TYR A 13 16.87 -14.27 11.43
CA TYR A 13 16.07 -14.98 10.44
C TYR A 13 14.60 -15.09 10.88
N GLY A 14 13.72 -14.37 10.19
CA GLY A 14 12.27 -14.49 10.36
C GLY A 14 11.72 -13.84 11.63
N GLU A 15 11.80 -12.52 11.76
CA GLU A 15 10.95 -11.77 12.69
C GLU A 15 10.17 -10.67 11.96
N VAL A 16 8.93 -10.54 12.42
CA VAL A 16 7.85 -9.65 11.97
C VAL A 16 8.39 -8.24 11.71
N VAL A 17 8.23 -7.76 10.47
CA VAL A 17 8.27 -6.32 10.17
C VAL A 17 7.29 -5.65 11.12
N TYR A 18 7.76 -4.72 11.97
CA TYR A 18 6.96 -4.07 13.00
C TYR A 18 5.61 -3.61 12.42
N HIS A 19 4.61 -4.46 12.60
CA HIS A 19 3.20 -4.13 12.56
C HIS A 19 3.07 -3.09 13.67
N GLU A 20 2.58 -1.88 13.40
CA GLU A 20 2.13 -1.03 14.50
C GLU A 20 1.02 -1.82 15.20
N PRO A 21 1.26 -2.41 16.39
CA PRO A 21 0.28 -3.30 17.02
C PRO A 21 -0.94 -2.48 17.45
N ASP A 22 -0.73 -1.18 17.65
CA ASP A 22 -1.74 -0.18 17.95
C ASP A 22 -2.55 0.21 16.72
N PHE A 23 -2.16 -0.16 15.51
CA PHE A 23 -2.97 0.12 14.31
C PHE A 23 -4.36 -0.51 14.41
N ALA A 24 -4.45 -1.76 14.90
CA ALA A 24 -5.73 -2.39 15.16
C ALA A 24 -6.54 -1.67 16.25
N LEU A 25 -5.88 -1.00 17.19
CA LEU A 25 -6.51 -0.18 18.23
C LEU A 25 -7.00 1.16 17.65
N ILE A 26 -6.21 1.82 16.80
CA ILE A 26 -6.61 3.04 16.07
C ILE A 26 -7.88 2.79 15.25
N LEU A 27 -7.95 1.65 14.54
CA LEU A 27 -9.16 1.26 13.79
C LEU A 27 -10.38 0.98 14.67
N SER A 28 -10.17 0.72 15.96
CA SER A 28 -11.24 0.49 16.94
C SER A 28 -11.66 1.75 17.69
N GLU A 29 -10.87 2.83 17.62
CA GLU A 29 -11.10 4.10 18.31
C GLU A 29 -11.81 5.14 17.44
N ASP A 30 -11.84 4.96 16.11
CA ASP A 30 -12.61 5.85 15.22
C ASP A 30 -14.12 5.64 15.42
N GLU A 31 -14.82 6.69 15.89
CA GLU A 31 -16.27 6.66 16.11
C GLU A 31 -17.07 6.51 14.80
N ASP A 32 -16.46 6.83 13.66
CA ASP A 32 -17.01 6.66 12.32
C ASP A 32 -16.23 5.57 11.54
N PHE A 33 -16.93 4.48 11.23
CA PHE A 33 -16.39 3.33 10.53
C PHE A 33 -15.74 3.71 9.18
N ASP A 34 -16.31 4.65 8.44
CA ASP A 34 -15.80 5.02 7.12
C ASP A 34 -14.46 5.77 7.23
N ASP A 35 -14.33 6.65 8.22
CA ASP A 35 -13.08 7.35 8.52
C ASP A 35 -12.01 6.39 9.06
N GLY A 36 -12.40 5.42 9.90
CA GLY A 36 -11.50 4.35 10.35
C GLY A 36 -10.94 3.51 9.20
N VAL A 37 -11.81 3.06 8.29
CA VAL A 37 -11.37 2.30 7.10
C VAL A 37 -10.48 3.17 6.21
N ARG A 38 -10.80 4.46 6.02
CA ARG A 38 -9.97 5.39 5.25
C ARG A 38 -8.58 5.54 5.86
N THR A 39 -8.51 5.81 7.17
CA THR A 39 -7.25 5.90 7.92
C THR A 39 -6.44 4.61 7.77
N ALA A 40 -7.12 3.46 7.84
CA ALA A 40 -6.49 2.17 7.62
C ALA A 40 -5.79 2.08 6.26
N MET A 41 -6.53 2.41 5.21
CA MET A 41 -6.07 2.28 3.84
C MET A 41 -4.93 3.25 3.52
N LEU A 42 -4.94 4.45 4.11
CA LEU A 42 -3.83 5.41 3.99
C LEU A 42 -2.56 4.87 4.67
N HIS A 43 -2.68 4.22 5.83
CA HIS A 43 -1.53 3.60 6.50
C HIS A 43 -0.97 2.42 5.69
N LEU A 44 -1.85 1.51 5.25
CA LEU A 44 -1.45 0.37 4.40
C LEU A 44 -0.82 0.83 3.08
N SER A 45 -1.22 2.01 2.57
CA SER A 45 -0.60 2.62 1.40
C SER A 45 0.86 2.99 1.68
N ASN A 46 1.21 3.39 2.90
CA ASN A 46 2.59 3.68 3.29
C ASN A 46 3.41 2.39 3.46
N ASP A 47 2.79 1.28 3.85
CA ASP A 47 3.48 -0.01 3.97
C ASP A 47 3.96 -0.57 2.63
N ILE A 48 3.31 -0.20 1.51
CA ILE A 48 3.82 -0.51 0.16
C ILE A 48 5.18 0.17 -0.04
N SER A 49 5.32 1.46 0.30
CA SER A 49 6.59 2.19 0.18
C SER A 49 7.66 1.60 1.11
N ARG A 50 7.30 1.26 2.35
CA ARG A 50 8.23 0.57 3.30
C ARG A 50 8.67 -0.80 2.78
N THR A 51 7.78 -1.51 2.09
CA THR A 51 8.09 -2.80 1.45
C THR A 51 9.10 -2.58 0.32
N ILE A 52 8.93 -1.54 -0.50
CA ILE A 52 9.90 -1.20 -1.54
C ILE A 52 11.27 -0.88 -0.92
N ASP A 53 11.33 -0.10 0.17
CA ASP A 53 12.58 0.19 0.90
C ASP A 53 13.25 -1.11 1.39
N SER A 54 12.45 -2.06 1.90
CA SER A 54 12.97 -3.36 2.33
C SER A 54 13.52 -4.18 1.17
N LEU A 55 12.86 -4.14 0.01
CA LEU A 55 13.35 -4.77 -1.23
C LEU A 55 14.66 -4.13 -1.71
N GLU A 56 14.83 -2.81 -1.56
CA GLU A 56 16.10 -2.12 -1.83
C GLU A 56 17.22 -2.64 -0.92
N TYR A 57 16.97 -2.82 0.38
CA TYR A 57 17.97 -3.38 1.30
C TYR A 57 18.35 -4.82 0.99
N LEU A 58 17.37 -5.65 0.64
CA LEU A 58 17.59 -7.03 0.21
C LEU A 58 18.43 -7.06 -1.09
N ASN A 59 18.09 -6.21 -2.06
CA ASN A 59 18.77 -6.14 -3.35
C ASN A 59 20.19 -5.59 -3.25
N ASP A 60 20.43 -4.65 -2.34
CA ASP A 60 21.76 -4.07 -2.06
C ASP A 60 22.66 -5.04 -1.26
N GLY A 61 22.10 -6.11 -0.69
CA GLY A 61 22.83 -7.03 0.19
C GLY A 61 23.06 -6.49 1.59
N LYS A 62 22.31 -5.47 2.02
CA LYS A 62 22.30 -4.99 3.42
C LYS A 62 21.62 -5.98 4.35
N ILE A 63 20.71 -6.80 3.80
CA ILE A 63 20.05 -7.92 4.48
C ILE A 63 20.40 -9.21 3.74
N ASP A 64 20.99 -10.16 4.46
CA ASP A 64 21.33 -11.48 3.90
C ASP A 64 20.06 -12.28 3.60
N SER A 65 19.80 -12.53 2.32
CA SER A 65 18.52 -13.09 1.84
C SER A 65 18.62 -13.89 0.53
N GLY A 66 19.80 -14.01 -0.04
CA GLY A 66 20.00 -14.56 -1.39
C GLY A 66 19.44 -13.69 -2.53
N LEU A 67 18.75 -12.58 -2.24
CA LEU A 67 18.13 -11.69 -3.23
C LEU A 67 19.06 -10.57 -3.73
N GLN A 68 20.30 -10.53 -3.27
CA GLN A 68 21.25 -9.49 -3.65
C GLN A 68 21.44 -9.43 -5.17
N GLY A 69 21.19 -8.26 -5.76
CA GLY A 69 21.29 -8.00 -7.20
C GLY A 69 20.26 -8.73 -8.07
N MET A 70 19.24 -9.37 -7.49
CA MET A 70 18.23 -10.14 -8.23
C MET A 70 17.03 -9.31 -8.68
N LEU A 71 16.79 -8.14 -8.07
CA LEU A 71 15.60 -7.33 -8.31
C LEU A 71 15.92 -6.13 -9.21
N ASP A 72 15.12 -5.95 -10.25
CA ASP A 72 15.12 -4.70 -11.02
C ASP A 72 14.15 -3.69 -10.41
N LEU A 73 14.65 -2.92 -9.45
CA LEU A 73 13.87 -1.91 -8.72
C LEU A 73 13.61 -0.64 -9.54
N SER A 74 14.11 -0.54 -10.78
CA SER A 74 13.73 0.53 -11.70
C SER A 74 12.36 0.28 -12.37
N ARG A 75 11.83 -0.95 -12.27
CA ARG A 75 10.61 -1.41 -12.94
C ARG A 75 9.61 -2.05 -11.96
N ILE A 76 9.13 -1.26 -11.01
CA ILE A 76 8.16 -1.71 -9.99
C ILE A 76 6.73 -1.50 -10.51
N GLY A 77 5.88 -2.51 -10.35
CA GLY A 77 4.45 -2.42 -10.64
C GLY A 77 3.60 -2.93 -9.47
N LEU A 78 2.40 -2.40 -9.32
CA LEU A 78 1.45 -2.82 -8.29
C LEU A 78 0.32 -3.66 -8.89
N ILE A 79 -0.06 -4.70 -8.17
CA ILE A 79 -1.26 -5.48 -8.42
C ILE A 79 -2.06 -5.53 -7.13
N GLY A 80 -3.35 -5.21 -7.20
CA GLY A 80 -4.22 -5.24 -6.03
C GLY A 80 -5.61 -5.74 -6.36
N HIS A 81 -6.33 -6.21 -5.33
CA HIS A 81 -7.73 -6.61 -5.40
C HIS A 81 -8.52 -5.98 -4.25
N SER A 82 -9.77 -5.56 -4.48
CA SER A 82 -10.68 -5.08 -3.44
C SER A 82 -10.06 -3.94 -2.61
N GLY A 83 -10.02 -4.07 -1.28
CA GLY A 83 -9.31 -3.16 -0.37
C GLY A 83 -7.85 -2.95 -0.76
N GLY A 84 -7.13 -4.02 -1.09
CA GLY A 84 -5.73 -3.95 -1.52
C GLY A 84 -5.54 -3.20 -2.84
N ALA A 85 -6.52 -3.24 -3.75
CA ALA A 85 -6.52 -2.40 -4.94
C ALA A 85 -6.79 -0.92 -4.60
N GLY A 86 -7.65 -0.61 -3.63
CA GLY A 86 -7.83 0.77 -3.16
C GLY A 86 -6.55 1.35 -2.54
N VAL A 87 -5.88 0.56 -1.70
CA VAL A 87 -4.57 0.89 -1.12
C VAL A 87 -3.52 1.12 -2.22
N ALA A 88 -3.44 0.22 -3.20
CA ALA A 88 -2.51 0.33 -4.32
C ALA A 88 -2.78 1.57 -5.19
N VAL A 89 -4.06 1.92 -5.42
CA VAL A 89 -4.44 3.13 -6.16
C VAL A 89 -3.89 4.37 -5.46
N HIS A 90 -4.10 4.51 -4.16
CA HIS A 90 -3.57 5.66 -3.41
C HIS A 90 -2.03 5.69 -3.41
N ASN A 91 -1.36 4.55 -3.17
CA ASN A 91 0.11 4.50 -3.19
C ASN A 91 0.67 4.90 -4.56
N ALA A 92 0.10 4.40 -5.65
CA ALA A 92 0.53 4.71 -7.01
C ALA A 92 0.43 6.21 -7.37
N MET A 93 -0.35 7.01 -6.63
CA MET A 93 -0.43 8.45 -6.81
C MET A 93 0.74 9.20 -6.15
N VAL A 94 1.32 8.65 -5.08
CA VAL A 94 2.30 9.33 -4.22
C VAL A 94 3.69 8.71 -4.24
N GLU A 95 3.82 7.46 -4.71
CA GLU A 95 5.08 6.72 -4.76
C GLU A 95 5.69 6.76 -6.17
N PRO A 96 6.71 7.62 -6.42
CA PRO A 96 7.28 7.80 -7.75
C PRO A 96 8.05 6.56 -8.26
N ARG A 97 8.40 5.60 -7.40
CA ARG A 97 9.07 4.35 -7.82
C ARG A 97 8.13 3.39 -8.56
N VAL A 98 6.82 3.46 -8.31
CA VAL A 98 5.82 2.64 -9.00
C VAL A 98 5.63 3.13 -10.44
N LYS A 99 5.68 2.21 -11.41
CA LYS A 99 5.68 2.52 -12.86
C LYS A 99 4.45 2.03 -13.61
N ALA A 100 3.71 1.08 -13.05
CA ALA A 100 2.46 0.58 -13.63
C ALA A 100 1.56 -0.01 -12.55
N MET A 101 0.25 -0.07 -12.83
CA MET A 101 -0.71 -0.68 -11.93
C MET A 101 -1.74 -1.56 -12.64
N PHE A 102 -2.10 -2.67 -12.00
CA PHE A 102 -3.25 -3.50 -12.33
C PHE A 102 -4.17 -3.61 -11.11
N ALA A 103 -5.37 -3.05 -11.18
CA ALA A 103 -6.34 -3.06 -10.08
C ALA A 103 -7.59 -3.88 -10.44
N PHE A 104 -7.97 -4.80 -9.57
CA PHE A 104 -9.20 -5.59 -9.67
C PHE A 104 -10.21 -5.11 -8.62
N ASP A 105 -11.35 -4.60 -9.04
CA ASP A 105 -12.43 -4.10 -8.17
C ASP A 105 -11.92 -3.24 -7.01
N PRO A 106 -11.23 -2.11 -7.28
CA PRO A 106 -10.70 -1.27 -6.22
C PRO A 106 -11.82 -0.75 -5.31
N ALA A 107 -11.68 -1.01 -4.02
CA ALA A 107 -12.55 -0.47 -2.98
C ALA A 107 -12.23 1.02 -2.75
N LEU A 108 -12.75 1.89 -3.62
CA LEU A 108 -12.51 3.33 -3.53
C LEU A 108 -13.54 4.08 -2.68
N PHE A 109 -14.53 3.37 -2.12
CA PHE A 109 -15.65 3.97 -1.40
C PHE A 109 -15.24 4.67 -0.09
N SER A 110 -14.14 4.24 0.52
CA SER A 110 -13.60 4.83 1.75
C SER A 110 -12.78 6.10 1.51
N TYR A 111 -12.41 6.41 0.27
CA TYR A 111 -11.66 7.62 -0.04
C TYR A 111 -12.58 8.81 -0.29
N ARG A 112 -12.15 9.97 0.17
CA ARG A 112 -12.76 11.26 -0.15
C ARG A 112 -12.33 11.68 -1.56
N THR A 113 -13.10 12.56 -2.19
CA THR A 113 -12.75 13.05 -3.54
C THR A 113 -11.37 13.71 -3.55
N GLU A 114 -11.02 14.39 -2.47
CA GLU A 114 -9.76 15.09 -2.27
C GLU A 114 -8.56 14.13 -2.24
N ASP A 115 -8.74 12.90 -1.77
CA ASP A 115 -7.68 11.87 -1.71
C ASP A 115 -7.32 11.34 -3.09
N LEU A 116 -8.28 11.38 -4.02
CA LEU A 116 -8.15 10.82 -5.38
C LEU A 116 -8.08 11.90 -6.46
N LYS A 117 -8.11 13.18 -6.10
CA LYS A 117 -8.30 14.31 -7.02
C LYS A 117 -7.22 14.39 -8.11
N ASP A 118 -5.99 13.98 -7.78
CA ASP A 118 -4.84 14.07 -8.69
C ASP A 118 -4.83 12.91 -9.69
N GLY A 119 -5.59 11.84 -9.41
CA GLY A 119 -5.65 10.65 -10.23
C GLY A 119 -4.31 9.94 -10.41
N LEU A 120 -4.29 8.93 -11.29
CA LEU A 120 -3.09 8.15 -11.59
C LEU A 120 -2.33 8.76 -12.77
N SER A 121 -1.04 9.03 -12.58
CA SER A 121 -0.14 9.55 -13.61
C SER A 121 0.62 8.46 -14.37
N ILE A 122 0.45 7.20 -13.97
CA ILE A 122 1.13 6.03 -14.53
C ILE A 122 0.18 5.15 -15.36
N PRO A 123 0.69 4.34 -16.32
CA PRO A 123 -0.11 3.33 -17.00
C PRO A 123 -0.84 2.43 -16.01
N SER A 124 -2.17 2.39 -16.14
CA SER A 124 -3.04 1.71 -15.19
C SER A 124 -4.14 0.93 -15.92
N LEU A 125 -4.31 -0.33 -15.55
CA LEU A 125 -5.46 -1.16 -15.96
C LEU A 125 -6.35 -1.41 -14.75
N ILE A 126 -7.57 -0.91 -14.80
CA ILE A 126 -8.57 -1.10 -13.76
C ILE A 126 -9.70 -1.96 -14.33
N ILE A 127 -9.90 -3.15 -13.75
CA ILE A 127 -11.00 -4.04 -14.10
C ILE A 127 -12.02 -3.96 -12.98
N ARG A 128 -13.28 -3.77 -13.34
CA ARG A 128 -14.40 -3.78 -12.41
C ARG A 128 -15.42 -4.84 -12.80
N THR A 129 -15.97 -5.54 -11.82
CA THR A 129 -17.15 -6.38 -12.00
C THR A 129 -18.40 -5.53 -12.06
N GLU A 130 -19.45 -6.07 -12.70
CA GLU A 130 -20.71 -5.37 -12.94
C GLU A 130 -21.42 -4.94 -11.64
N GLU A 131 -21.29 -5.74 -10.58
CA GLU A 131 -21.94 -5.53 -9.27
C GLU A 131 -21.56 -4.21 -8.60
N TRP A 132 -20.37 -3.66 -8.88
CA TRP A 132 -19.93 -2.38 -8.33
C TRP A 132 -20.43 -1.15 -9.10
N LEU A 133 -20.98 -1.33 -10.30
CA LEU A 133 -21.59 -0.23 -11.07
C LEU A 133 -23.04 0.01 -10.61
N THR A 134 -23.74 -1.04 -10.20
CA THR A 134 -25.16 -1.01 -9.83
C THR A 134 -25.43 -0.39 -8.46
N GLN A 135 -24.51 -0.50 -7.50
CA GLN A 135 -24.69 0.09 -6.17
C GLN A 135 -24.83 1.63 -6.19
N LYS A 136 -24.20 2.33 -7.16
CA LYS A 136 -24.38 3.78 -7.34
C LYS A 136 -25.73 4.17 -7.96
N ILE A 137 -26.40 3.24 -8.66
CA ILE A 137 -27.69 3.49 -9.31
C ILE A 137 -28.83 3.35 -8.29
N LEU A 138 -28.72 2.41 -7.34
CA LEU A 138 -29.77 2.16 -6.33
C LEU A 138 -29.73 3.14 -5.14
N GLN A 139 -28.61 3.81 -4.88
CA GLN A 139 -28.54 4.87 -3.86
C GLN A 139 -28.93 6.28 -4.37
N ARG A 140 -29.29 6.39 -5.66
CA ARG A 140 -29.72 7.65 -6.31
C ARG A 140 -31.11 7.56 -6.96
N ALA A 141 -31.83 6.47 -6.75
CA ALA A 141 -33.22 6.25 -7.17
C ALA A 141 -34.13 6.23 -5.94
#